data_AF-A0A5P2ULA4-F1
#
_entry.id   AF-A0A5P2ULA4-F1
#
_cell.length_a   1.000
_cell.length_b   1.000
_cell.length_c   1.000
_cell.angle_alpha   90.00
_cell.angle_beta   90.00
_cell.angle_gamma   90.00
#
_symmetry.space_group_name_H-M   'P 1'
#
loop_
_entity.id
_entity.type
_entity.pdbx_description
1 polymer ?
#
loop_
_entity_poly.entity_id
_entity_poly.type
_entity_poly.pdbx_seq_one_letter_code
_entity_poly.pdbx_strand_id
1 'polypeptide(L)'
;MSAATTRSRTPRTPDRLCVEAVELARAAAEEVAFPGVVGEHVAAVSEGDRVVTHFFEAKEPGYRGWRWAVTVTRASRAKNVTLDEAVLLPGDDALLAPEWVPWSERLRPGDMGPGDLLPTDAEDLRLEPGWSGEDAPPPNSVVSAEMAELVEAEDADVTDRAVVPVRGSITSVAEELGMRRARVLSRYGLHSAADRWDEAFGAKTPMAQAAPASCVSCGFLVAIGGSLGQAFGVCANEFGPADGRLVSLSYGCGGHSEAAVMPKPLRPAPPVLDSMASDAFPLRPAADTGSVPVSDLPAADLGHS
;
A
#
# COMPACT_ATOMS: atom_id res chain seq x y z
N MET A 1 6.78 -20.01 -10.70
CA MET A 1 6.31 -20.67 -11.93
C MET A 1 7.36 -20.44 -13.02
N SER A 2 7.91 -21.49 -13.63
CA SER A 2 8.95 -21.35 -14.66
C SER A 2 8.39 -20.62 -15.88
N ALA A 3 8.92 -19.44 -16.16
CA ALA A 3 8.74 -18.77 -17.44
C ALA A 3 9.23 -19.72 -18.55
N ALA A 4 8.29 -20.18 -19.39
CA ALA A 4 8.63 -21.01 -20.53
C ALA A 4 9.44 -20.16 -21.52
N THR A 5 10.76 -20.30 -21.48
CA THR A 5 11.65 -19.75 -22.50
C THR A 5 11.30 -20.39 -23.85
N THR A 6 10.63 -19.63 -24.71
CA THR A 6 10.41 -19.97 -26.12
C THR A 6 11.77 -20.00 -26.83
N ARG A 7 12.28 -21.20 -27.11
CA ARG A 7 13.49 -21.38 -27.93
C ARG A 7 13.15 -20.98 -29.36
N SER A 8 13.83 -19.96 -29.89
CA SER A 8 13.76 -19.60 -31.30
C SER A 8 14.23 -20.78 -32.16
N ARG A 9 13.32 -21.40 -32.89
CA ARG A 9 13.66 -22.37 -33.93
C ARG A 9 14.14 -21.62 -35.17
N THR A 10 15.11 -22.19 -35.87
CA THR A 10 15.66 -21.69 -37.14
C THR A 10 14.52 -21.29 -38.09
N PRO A 11 14.54 -20.07 -38.69
CA PRO A 11 13.45 -19.62 -39.52
C PRO A 11 13.35 -20.52 -40.75
N ARG A 12 12.34 -21.38 -40.76
CA ARG A 12 11.95 -22.12 -41.96
C ARG A 12 11.17 -21.15 -42.84
N THR A 13 11.36 -21.24 -44.15
CA THR A 13 10.62 -20.42 -45.11
C THR A 13 9.12 -20.55 -44.82
N PRO A 14 8.44 -19.45 -44.49
CA PRO A 14 7.02 -19.48 -44.12
C PRO A 14 6.18 -20.06 -45.26
N ASP A 15 5.10 -20.75 -44.90
CA ASP A 15 4.17 -21.26 -45.91
C ASP A 15 3.55 -20.10 -46.69
N ARG A 16 3.84 -20.03 -47.99
CA ARG A 16 3.43 -18.89 -48.83
C ARG A 16 1.92 -18.65 -48.80
N LEU A 17 1.11 -19.70 -48.81
CA LEU A 17 -0.35 -19.56 -48.79
C LEU A 17 -0.84 -19.01 -47.45
N CYS A 18 -0.25 -19.45 -46.33
CA CYS A 18 -0.57 -18.88 -45.03
C CYS A 18 -0.15 -17.41 -44.95
N VAL A 19 1.04 -17.03 -45.43
CA VAL A 19 1.48 -15.62 -45.44
C VAL A 19 0.59 -14.72 -46.31
N GLU A 20 0.08 -15.24 -47.43
CA GLU A 20 -0.82 -14.50 -48.32
C GLU A 20 -2.27 -14.42 -47.77
N ALA A 21 -2.62 -15.15 -46.70
CA ALA A 21 -3.98 -15.23 -46.15
C ALA A 21 -4.36 -14.06 -45.23
N VAL A 22 -3.89 -12.84 -45.53
CA VAL A 22 -4.14 -11.63 -44.72
C VAL A 22 -5.63 -11.31 -44.62
N GLU A 23 -6.37 -11.43 -45.73
CA GLU A 23 -7.81 -11.13 -45.75
C GLU A 23 -8.63 -12.12 -44.92
N LEU A 24 -8.28 -13.41 -44.97
CA LEU A 24 -8.90 -14.42 -44.11
C LEU A 24 -8.64 -14.09 -42.64
N ALA A 25 -7.40 -13.70 -42.31
CA ALA A 25 -7.03 -13.34 -40.96
C ALA A 25 -7.72 -12.05 -40.48
N ARG A 26 -7.85 -11.04 -41.35
CA ARG A 26 -8.57 -9.79 -41.05
C ARG A 26 -10.05 -10.07 -40.77
N ALA A 27 -10.70 -10.83 -41.65
CA ALA A 27 -12.11 -11.18 -41.48
C ALA A 27 -12.36 -11.94 -40.16
N ALA A 28 -11.46 -12.84 -39.78
CA ALA A 28 -11.53 -13.54 -38.50
C ALA A 28 -11.33 -12.61 -37.29
N ALA A 29 -10.40 -11.64 -37.36
CA ALA A 29 -10.27 -10.63 -36.30
C ALA A 29 -11.55 -9.78 -36.19
N GLU A 30 -12.11 -9.35 -37.32
CA GLU A 30 -13.32 -8.51 -37.37
C GLU A 30 -14.58 -9.25 -36.92
N GLU A 31 -14.61 -10.59 -37.02
CA GLU A 31 -15.71 -11.42 -36.49
C GLU A 31 -15.75 -11.44 -34.96
N VAL A 32 -14.58 -11.43 -34.30
CA VAL A 32 -14.46 -11.50 -32.84
C VAL A 32 -14.44 -10.11 -32.19
N ALA A 33 -13.92 -9.11 -32.90
CA ALA A 33 -13.78 -7.76 -32.42
C ALA A 33 -15.07 -6.94 -32.51
N PHE A 34 -15.14 -5.83 -31.76
CA PHE A 34 -16.18 -4.83 -32.00
C PHE A 34 -16.01 -4.18 -33.40
N PRO A 35 -17.10 -3.70 -34.02
CA PRO A 35 -17.00 -3.07 -35.34
C PRO A 35 -16.01 -1.90 -35.37
N GLY A 36 -15.08 -1.94 -36.32
CA GLY A 36 -14.13 -0.84 -36.59
C GLY A 36 -12.92 -0.77 -35.65
N VAL A 37 -12.70 -1.75 -34.76
CA VAL A 37 -11.56 -1.74 -33.81
C VAL A 37 -10.36 -2.59 -34.25
N VAL A 38 -10.45 -3.26 -35.41
CA VAL A 38 -9.31 -3.93 -36.05
C VAL A 38 -8.59 -2.94 -36.98
N GLY A 39 -7.30 -2.73 -36.74
CA GLY A 39 -6.48 -1.75 -37.43
C GLY A 39 -5.71 -2.31 -38.63
N GLU A 40 -4.57 -1.68 -38.92
CA GLU A 40 -3.70 -2.07 -40.01
C GLU A 40 -3.01 -3.40 -39.75
N HIS A 41 -2.68 -4.12 -40.82
CA HIS A 41 -1.85 -5.32 -40.73
C HIS A 41 -0.42 -4.91 -40.40
N VAL A 42 0.12 -5.44 -39.30
CA VAL A 42 1.43 -5.05 -38.74
C VAL A 42 2.51 -6.04 -39.15
N ALA A 43 2.24 -7.34 -39.04
CA ALA A 43 3.22 -8.39 -39.27
C ALA A 43 2.57 -9.75 -39.55
N ALA A 44 3.34 -10.65 -40.17
CA ALA A 44 3.03 -12.07 -40.24
C ALA A 44 4.25 -12.85 -39.73
N VAL A 45 4.06 -13.69 -38.72
CA VAL A 45 5.12 -14.45 -38.05
C VAL A 45 4.87 -15.94 -38.24
N SER A 46 5.91 -16.68 -38.63
CA SER A 46 5.81 -18.14 -38.80
C SER A 46 6.05 -18.83 -37.46
N GLU A 47 5.00 -19.43 -36.90
CA GLU A 47 5.05 -20.23 -35.65
C GLU A 47 5.40 -21.70 -35.92
N GLY A 48 5.17 -22.17 -37.16
CA GLY A 48 5.45 -23.53 -37.59
C GLY A 48 5.49 -23.68 -39.11
N ASP A 49 5.61 -24.92 -39.61
CA ASP A 49 5.82 -25.20 -41.05
C ASP A 49 4.68 -24.71 -41.94
N ARG A 50 3.45 -24.73 -41.42
CA ARG A 50 2.24 -24.26 -42.10
C ARG A 50 1.34 -23.53 -41.12
N VAL A 51 1.94 -22.82 -40.18
CA VAL A 51 1.25 -22.07 -39.12
C VAL A 51 1.84 -20.68 -39.11
N VAL A 52 1.02 -19.68 -39.39
CA VAL A 52 1.41 -18.26 -39.45
C VAL A 52 0.42 -17.45 -38.63
N THR A 53 0.93 -16.58 -37.77
CA THR A 53 0.13 -15.63 -37.01
C THR A 53 0.24 -14.25 -37.63
N HIS A 54 -0.91 -13.71 -38.05
CA HIS A 54 -1.05 -12.35 -38.55
C HIS A 54 -1.38 -11.42 -37.40
N PHE A 55 -0.64 -10.32 -37.29
CA PHE A 55 -0.89 -9.28 -36.30
C PHE A 55 -1.55 -8.07 -36.94
N PHE A 56 -2.61 -7.57 -36.31
CA PHE A 56 -3.25 -6.30 -36.65
C PHE A 56 -3.24 -5.37 -35.44
N GLU A 57 -3.13 -4.07 -35.68
CA GLU A 57 -3.24 -3.08 -34.60
C GLU A 57 -4.62 -3.18 -33.92
N ALA A 58 -4.69 -3.08 -32.60
CA ALA A 58 -5.96 -2.94 -31.88
C ALA A 58 -6.29 -1.45 -31.69
N LYS A 59 -7.44 -1.01 -32.22
CA LYS A 59 -7.95 0.37 -32.08
C LYS A 59 -8.99 0.51 -30.96
N GLU A 60 -9.13 -0.52 -30.13
CA GLU A 60 -10.13 -0.54 -29.05
C GLU A 60 -9.71 0.37 -27.87
N PRO A 61 -10.60 1.26 -27.39
CA PRO A 61 -10.31 2.09 -26.23
C PRO A 61 -9.98 1.23 -24.99
N GLY A 62 -8.79 1.43 -24.42
CA GLY A 62 -8.29 0.67 -23.26
C GLY A 62 -7.21 -0.36 -23.60
N TYR A 63 -7.10 -0.77 -24.87
CA TYR A 63 -6.12 -1.75 -25.34
C TYR A 63 -4.96 -1.09 -26.12
N ARG A 64 -4.48 0.06 -25.62
CA ARG A 64 -3.33 0.75 -26.22
C ARG A 64 -2.11 -0.17 -26.28
N GLY A 65 -1.50 -0.29 -27.46
CA GLY A 65 -0.32 -1.12 -27.68
C GLY A 65 -0.61 -2.62 -27.82
N TRP A 66 -1.89 -3.04 -27.74
CA TRP A 66 -2.29 -4.42 -28.00
C TRP A 66 -2.48 -4.67 -29.50
N ARG A 67 -2.46 -5.94 -29.89
CA ARG A 67 -2.58 -6.40 -31.28
C ARG A 67 -3.50 -7.60 -31.36
N TRP A 68 -4.36 -7.62 -32.37
CA TRP A 68 -5.09 -8.83 -32.76
C TRP A 68 -4.11 -9.81 -33.39
N ALA A 69 -3.98 -10.98 -32.81
CA ALA A 69 -3.15 -12.08 -33.29
C ALA A 69 -4.07 -13.16 -33.85
N VAL A 70 -3.97 -13.40 -35.15
CA VAL A 70 -4.81 -14.37 -35.86
C VAL A 70 -3.93 -15.44 -36.46
N THR A 71 -4.01 -16.63 -35.88
CA THR A 71 -3.23 -17.78 -36.32
C THR A 71 -4.00 -18.54 -37.39
N VAL A 72 -3.38 -18.67 -38.56
CA VAL A 72 -3.89 -19.45 -39.68
C VAL A 72 -2.97 -20.63 -39.95
N THR A 73 -3.57 -21.73 -40.37
CA THR A 73 -2.86 -22.98 -40.62
C THR A 73 -3.31 -23.63 -41.92
N ARG A 74 -2.45 -24.49 -42.47
CA ARG A 74 -2.77 -25.29 -43.65
C ARG A 74 -2.38 -26.74 -43.43
N ALA A 75 -3.37 -27.63 -43.55
CA ALA A 75 -3.11 -29.07 -43.49
C ALA A 75 -2.17 -29.52 -44.63
N SER A 76 -1.39 -30.59 -44.39
CA SER A 76 -0.48 -31.13 -45.40
C SER A 76 -1.24 -31.52 -46.67
N ARG A 77 -0.72 -31.11 -47.83
CA ARG A 77 -1.33 -31.31 -49.18
C ARG A 77 -2.67 -30.60 -49.41
N ALA A 78 -3.26 -29.94 -48.42
CA ALA A 78 -4.44 -29.11 -48.60
C ALA A 78 -4.10 -27.85 -49.42
N LYS A 79 -5.06 -27.35 -50.20
CA LYS A 79 -4.89 -26.14 -51.02
C LYS A 79 -5.48 -24.89 -50.35
N ASN A 80 -6.32 -25.09 -49.34
CA ASN A 80 -7.00 -24.06 -48.58
C ASN A 80 -6.30 -23.82 -47.23
N VAL A 81 -6.23 -22.56 -46.82
CA VAL A 81 -5.82 -22.13 -45.48
C VAL A 81 -7.05 -22.11 -44.57
N THR A 82 -6.90 -22.49 -43.31
CA THR A 82 -7.94 -22.49 -42.29
C THR A 82 -7.53 -21.62 -41.10
N LEU A 83 -8.52 -21.06 -40.41
CA LEU A 83 -8.32 -20.35 -39.14
C LEU A 83 -8.07 -21.37 -38.01
N ASP A 84 -7.12 -21.06 -37.13
CA ASP A 84 -6.87 -21.80 -35.89
C ASP A 84 -7.45 -21.03 -34.70
N GLU A 85 -7.01 -19.78 -34.50
CA GLU A 85 -7.48 -18.90 -33.43
C GLU A 85 -7.40 -17.40 -33.83
N ALA A 86 -8.21 -16.58 -33.17
CA ALA A 86 -8.12 -15.13 -33.21
C ALA A 86 -8.21 -14.61 -31.76
N VAL A 87 -7.12 -14.00 -31.28
CA VAL A 87 -6.98 -13.55 -29.89
C VAL A 87 -6.39 -12.16 -29.83
N LEU A 88 -6.66 -11.43 -28.75
CA LEU A 88 -6.07 -10.11 -28.49
C LEU A 88 -4.87 -10.30 -27.56
N LEU A 89 -3.68 -9.91 -28.02
CA LEU A 89 -2.43 -10.08 -27.27
C LEU A 89 -1.74 -8.73 -27.01
N PRO A 90 -1.05 -8.58 -25.86
CA PRO A 90 -0.28 -7.38 -25.59
C PRO A 90 0.92 -7.30 -26.56
N GLY A 91 1.10 -6.12 -27.17
CA GLY A 91 2.35 -5.78 -27.84
C GLY A 91 3.38 -5.19 -26.89
N ASP A 92 4.52 -4.78 -27.44
CA ASP A 92 5.66 -4.29 -26.65
C ASP A 92 5.35 -2.99 -25.89
N ASP A 93 4.41 -2.19 -26.42
CA ASP A 93 3.94 -0.94 -25.82
C ASP A 93 2.62 -1.11 -25.02
N ALA A 94 2.18 -2.34 -24.79
CA ALA A 94 0.93 -2.60 -24.08
C ALA A 94 1.06 -2.30 -22.58
N LEU A 95 0.07 -1.59 -22.03
CA LEU A 95 -0.04 -1.40 -20.59
C LEU A 95 -0.59 -2.69 -19.95
N LEU A 96 0.27 -3.40 -19.22
CA LEU A 96 -0.08 -4.62 -18.50
C LEU A 96 -0.44 -4.34 -17.05
N ALA A 97 -1.28 -5.22 -16.48
CA ALA A 97 -1.52 -5.21 -15.05
C ALA A 97 -0.21 -5.50 -14.29
N PRO A 98 -0.02 -4.91 -13.10
CA PRO A 98 1.10 -5.27 -12.24
C PRO A 98 1.03 -6.76 -11.86
N GLU A 99 2.17 -7.30 -11.42
CA GLU A 99 2.22 -8.69 -10.95
C GLU A 99 1.23 -8.89 -9.79
N TRP A 100 0.56 -10.03 -9.80
CA TRP A 100 -0.39 -10.38 -8.75
C TRP A 100 0.35 -10.60 -7.43
N VAL A 101 -0.09 -9.92 -6.37
CA VAL A 101 0.48 -10.04 -5.02
C VAL A 101 -0.53 -10.75 -4.10
N PRO A 102 -0.10 -11.76 -3.30
CA PRO A 102 -0.94 -12.42 -2.31
C PRO A 102 -1.64 -11.44 -1.37
N TRP A 103 -2.85 -11.78 -0.91
CA TRP A 103 -3.62 -10.88 -0.03
C TRP A 103 -2.88 -10.56 1.27
N SER A 104 -2.16 -11.53 1.84
CA SER A 104 -1.41 -11.40 3.10
C SER A 104 -0.29 -10.36 2.99
N GLU A 105 0.33 -10.25 1.82
CA GLU A 105 1.39 -9.28 1.53
C GLU A 105 0.83 -7.88 1.21
N ARG A 106 -0.49 -7.76 1.01
CA ARG A 106 -1.16 -6.47 0.77
C ARG A 106 -1.67 -5.80 2.04
N LEU A 107 -1.71 -6.52 3.16
CA LEU A 107 -2.21 -6.00 4.43
C LEU A 107 -1.36 -4.85 4.95
N ARG A 108 -2.05 -3.80 5.40
CA ARG A 108 -1.47 -2.64 6.06
C ARG A 108 -1.87 -2.59 7.53
N PRO A 109 -1.07 -1.91 8.38
CA PRO A 109 -1.47 -1.65 9.75
C PRO A 109 -2.83 -0.94 9.80
N GLY A 110 -3.80 -1.54 10.51
CA GLY A 110 -5.15 -1.01 10.65
C GLY A 110 -6.19 -1.59 9.67
N ASP A 111 -5.79 -2.46 8.75
CA ASP A 111 -6.73 -3.07 7.79
C ASP A 111 -7.68 -4.11 8.41
N MET A 112 -7.39 -4.62 9.61
CA MET A 112 -8.24 -5.61 10.27
C MET A 112 -9.50 -4.98 10.85
N GLY A 113 -10.65 -5.56 10.53
CA GLY A 113 -11.96 -5.19 11.05
C GLY A 113 -12.61 -6.29 11.91
N PRO A 114 -13.83 -6.04 12.42
CA PRO A 114 -14.58 -7.03 13.19
C PRO A 114 -14.86 -8.30 12.36
N GLY A 115 -14.46 -9.46 12.90
CA GLY A 115 -14.68 -10.77 12.27
C GLY A 115 -13.51 -11.27 11.41
N ASP A 116 -12.51 -10.42 11.13
CA ASP A 116 -11.33 -10.84 10.40
C ASP A 116 -10.44 -11.75 11.26
N LEU A 117 -9.95 -12.83 10.64
CA LEU A 117 -8.96 -13.72 11.23
C LEU A 117 -7.68 -13.63 10.40
N LEU A 118 -6.60 -13.21 11.05
CA LEU A 118 -5.26 -13.23 10.49
C LEU A 118 -4.44 -14.31 11.20
N PRO A 119 -4.29 -15.51 10.60
CA PRO A 119 -3.45 -16.55 11.15
C PRO A 119 -2.03 -16.03 11.35
N THR A 120 -1.51 -16.23 12.57
CA THR A 120 -0.14 -15.85 12.88
C THR A 120 0.79 -16.95 12.39
N ASP A 121 1.86 -16.56 11.70
CA ASP A 121 2.91 -17.49 11.32
C ASP A 121 3.46 -18.19 12.57
N ALA A 122 3.68 -19.51 12.47
CA ALA A 122 4.28 -20.26 13.56
C ALA A 122 5.68 -19.73 13.88
N GLU A 123 6.38 -19.23 12.86
CA GLU A 123 7.78 -18.80 12.88
C GLU A 123 7.92 -17.26 12.94
N ASP A 124 6.85 -16.54 13.35
CA ASP A 124 6.88 -15.09 13.48
C ASP A 124 7.95 -14.65 14.49
N LEU A 125 9.03 -14.03 13.98
CA LEU A 125 10.16 -13.54 14.77
C LEU A 125 9.79 -12.54 15.87
N ARG A 126 8.60 -11.93 15.80
CA ARG A 126 8.10 -11.01 16.83
C ARG A 126 7.56 -11.74 18.04
N LEU A 127 7.39 -13.05 18.00
CA LEU A 127 6.80 -13.85 19.05
C LEU A 127 7.78 -14.91 19.57
N GLU A 128 7.72 -15.15 20.87
CA GLU A 128 8.43 -16.22 21.56
C GLU A 128 7.43 -16.97 22.46
N PRO A 129 7.69 -18.25 22.80
CA PRO A 129 6.89 -18.96 23.79
C PRO A 129 6.85 -18.20 25.12
N GLY A 130 5.66 -18.11 25.73
CA GLY A 130 5.55 -17.54 27.07
C GLY A 130 6.05 -18.48 28.16
N TRP A 131 6.19 -17.95 29.36
CA TRP A 131 6.63 -18.71 30.52
C TRP A 131 5.53 -19.66 31.00
N SER A 132 5.77 -20.97 30.91
CA SER A 132 4.91 -22.04 31.42
C SER A 132 5.41 -22.63 32.74
N GLY A 133 6.66 -22.37 33.13
CA GLY A 133 7.33 -23.03 34.25
C GLY A 133 7.86 -24.42 33.92
N GLU A 134 7.69 -24.88 32.68
CA GLU A 134 8.17 -26.14 32.13
C GLU A 134 8.95 -25.87 30.83
N ASP A 135 9.88 -26.73 30.47
CA ASP A 135 10.72 -26.53 29.27
C ASP A 135 9.95 -26.81 27.96
N ALA A 136 8.80 -27.48 28.03
CA ALA A 136 7.92 -27.77 26.90
C ALA A 136 6.60 -26.98 26.99
N PRO A 137 6.05 -26.50 25.86
CA PRO A 137 4.72 -25.91 25.84
C PRO A 137 3.66 -26.99 26.12
N PRO A 138 2.54 -26.63 26.78
CA PRO A 138 1.46 -27.58 27.04
C PRO A 138 0.84 -28.07 25.73
N PRO A 139 0.26 -29.28 25.70
CA PRO A 139 -0.22 -29.93 24.48
C PRO A 139 -1.30 -29.12 23.74
N ASN A 140 -2.09 -28.33 24.47
CA ASN A 140 -3.11 -27.41 23.93
C ASN A 140 -2.57 -26.00 23.62
N SER A 141 -1.27 -25.81 23.51
CA SER A 141 -0.66 -24.55 23.08
C SER A 141 -0.53 -24.49 21.56
N VAL A 142 -0.80 -23.33 20.95
CA VAL A 142 -0.59 -23.09 19.50
C VAL A 142 0.86 -23.20 19.04
N VAL A 143 1.79 -23.53 19.94
CA VAL A 143 3.21 -23.81 19.66
C VAL A 143 3.61 -25.25 20.03
N SER A 144 2.67 -26.10 20.45
CA SER A 144 2.98 -27.52 20.67
C SER A 144 3.10 -28.22 19.31
N ALA A 145 4.10 -29.11 19.18
CA ALA A 145 4.25 -29.95 17.98
C ALA A 145 3.03 -30.86 17.77
N GLU A 146 2.35 -31.23 18.86
CA GLU A 146 1.16 -32.07 18.85
C GLU A 146 -0.08 -31.32 18.33
N MET A 147 -0.20 -29.99 18.47
CA MET A 147 -1.33 -29.23 17.91
C MET A 147 -1.35 -29.27 16.36
N ALA A 148 -0.20 -29.42 15.71
CA ALA A 148 -0.13 -29.60 14.26
C ALA A 148 -0.68 -30.97 13.81
N GLU A 149 -0.70 -31.96 14.70
CA GLU A 149 -1.23 -33.31 14.47
C GLU A 149 -2.64 -33.53 15.06
N LEU A 150 -3.07 -32.73 16.04
CA LEU A 150 -4.31 -32.89 16.82
C LEU A 150 -5.57 -32.26 16.20
N VAL A 151 -5.57 -31.87 14.92
CA VAL A 151 -6.81 -31.49 14.22
C VAL A 151 -7.80 -32.69 14.12
N GLU A 152 -7.38 -33.91 14.48
CA GLU A 152 -8.14 -35.16 14.34
C GLU A 152 -8.22 -36.04 15.61
N ALA A 153 -8.15 -35.49 16.84
CA ALA A 153 -8.54 -36.26 18.04
C ALA A 153 -8.94 -35.36 19.21
N GLU A 154 -10.21 -35.46 19.64
CA GLU A 154 -10.71 -34.84 20.87
C GLU A 154 -10.35 -35.66 22.14
N ASP A 155 -10.34 -34.93 23.25
CA ASP A 155 -10.28 -35.32 24.68
C ASP A 155 -8.89 -35.33 25.35
N ALA A 156 -8.54 -34.16 25.91
CA ALA A 156 -7.52 -34.02 26.95
C ALA A 156 -8.16 -33.55 28.26
N ASP A 157 -7.96 -34.34 29.32
CA ASP A 157 -8.50 -34.14 30.66
C ASP A 157 -7.75 -33.01 31.39
N VAL A 158 -8.44 -31.91 31.71
CA VAL A 158 -7.87 -30.75 32.40
C VAL A 158 -7.88 -31.03 33.90
N THR A 159 -6.73 -31.45 34.45
CA THR A 159 -6.58 -31.56 35.91
C THR A 159 -6.30 -30.21 36.54
N ASP A 160 -7.24 -29.75 37.36
CA ASP A 160 -7.17 -28.51 38.12
C ASP A 160 -6.15 -28.63 39.25
N ARG A 161 -5.01 -27.93 39.12
CA ARG A 161 -4.03 -27.77 40.20
C ARG A 161 -4.30 -26.44 40.88
N ALA A 162 -4.90 -26.49 42.07
CA ALA A 162 -5.05 -25.33 42.93
C ALA A 162 -3.65 -24.76 43.29
N VAL A 163 -3.33 -23.58 42.73
CA VAL A 163 -2.10 -22.83 43.06
C VAL A 163 -2.41 -21.90 44.22
N VAL A 164 -1.77 -22.13 45.36
CA VAL A 164 -1.74 -21.16 46.47
C VAL A 164 -0.84 -20.00 46.03
N PRO A 165 -1.31 -18.75 45.94
CA PRO A 165 -0.49 -17.65 45.47
C PRO A 165 0.55 -17.30 46.54
N VAL A 166 1.78 -17.76 46.35
CA VAL A 166 2.93 -17.24 47.11
C VAL A 166 3.47 -16.04 46.34
N ARG A 167 3.12 -14.84 46.82
CA ARG A 167 3.71 -13.59 46.33
C ARG A 167 5.24 -13.74 46.28
N GLY A 168 5.85 -13.31 45.19
CA GLY A 168 7.31 -13.38 45.00
C GLY A 168 7.85 -14.69 44.42
N SER A 169 6.98 -15.65 44.05
CA SER A 169 7.39 -16.76 43.18
C SER A 169 7.62 -16.27 41.73
N ILE A 170 8.47 -16.98 40.97
CA ILE A 170 8.68 -16.71 39.52
C ILE A 170 7.33 -16.75 38.79
N THR A 171 6.47 -17.70 39.16
CA THR A 171 5.10 -17.86 38.68
C THR A 171 4.25 -16.61 38.89
N SER A 172 4.31 -16.00 40.08
CA SER A 172 3.61 -14.76 40.42
C SER A 172 4.15 -13.56 39.64
N VAL A 173 5.48 -13.46 39.47
CA VAL A 173 6.11 -12.37 38.71
C VAL A 173 5.79 -12.50 37.21
N ALA A 174 5.82 -13.71 36.67
CA ALA A 174 5.45 -13.97 35.28
C ALA A 174 3.98 -13.64 35.00
N GLU A 175 3.09 -13.83 35.98
CA GLU A 175 1.69 -13.40 35.93
C GLU A 175 1.58 -11.87 35.88
N GLU A 176 2.26 -11.17 36.79
CA GLU A 176 2.25 -9.71 36.89
C GLU A 176 2.81 -9.04 35.61
N LEU A 177 3.84 -9.65 35.01
CA LEU A 177 4.43 -9.18 33.76
C LEU A 177 3.65 -9.64 32.49
N GLY A 178 2.59 -10.42 32.64
CA GLY A 178 1.79 -10.93 31.52
C GLY A 178 2.56 -11.91 30.62
N MET A 179 3.54 -12.63 31.18
CA MET A 179 4.41 -13.57 30.48
C MET A 179 3.81 -14.98 30.35
N ARG A 180 2.68 -15.27 31.00
CA ARG A 180 2.01 -16.59 31.01
C ARG A 180 1.13 -16.87 29.79
N ARG A 181 1.10 -15.97 28.80
CA ARG A 181 0.38 -16.18 27.53
C ARG A 181 1.09 -17.25 26.72
N ALA A 182 0.38 -17.98 25.84
CA ALA A 182 0.99 -19.02 25.00
C ALA A 182 2.18 -18.50 24.18
N ARG A 183 2.05 -17.28 23.64
CA ARG A 183 3.13 -16.52 23.00
C ARG A 183 3.21 -15.12 23.60
N VAL A 184 4.42 -14.61 23.74
CA VAL A 184 4.74 -13.23 24.18
C VAL A 184 5.59 -12.55 23.13
N LEU A 185 5.70 -11.22 23.18
CA LEU A 185 6.60 -10.51 22.26
C LEU A 185 8.05 -10.90 22.53
N SER A 186 8.76 -11.28 21.48
CA SER A 186 10.21 -11.43 21.48
C SER A 186 10.88 -10.07 21.69
N ARG A 187 12.19 -10.06 21.95
CA ARG A 187 12.96 -8.80 21.97
C ARG A 187 12.86 -8.04 20.64
N TYR A 188 12.84 -8.75 19.52
CA TYR A 188 12.66 -8.13 18.21
C TYR A 188 11.27 -7.51 18.07
N GLY A 189 10.22 -8.22 18.49
CA GLY A 189 8.86 -7.70 18.51
C GLY A 189 8.71 -6.44 19.37
N LEU A 190 9.33 -6.43 20.55
CA LEU A 190 9.36 -5.27 21.45
C LEU A 190 10.06 -4.06 20.83
N HIS A 191 11.26 -4.22 20.26
CA HIS A 191 11.98 -3.12 19.62
C HIS A 191 11.23 -2.59 18.39
N SER A 192 10.74 -3.47 17.53
CA SER A 192 9.97 -3.07 16.36
C SER A 192 8.70 -2.30 16.74
N ALA A 193 8.02 -2.67 17.82
CA ALA A 193 6.89 -1.91 18.35
C ALA A 193 7.32 -0.55 18.92
N ALA A 194 8.39 -0.51 19.71
CA ALA A 194 8.94 0.71 20.28
C ALA A 194 9.33 1.73 19.20
N ASP A 195 9.98 1.29 18.11
CA ASP A 195 10.36 2.16 16.99
C ASP A 195 9.12 2.82 16.36
N ARG A 196 8.06 2.05 16.10
CA ARG A 196 6.80 2.59 15.54
C ARG A 196 6.11 3.58 16.49
N TRP A 197 6.13 3.29 17.79
CA TRP A 197 5.51 4.18 18.78
C TRP A 197 6.29 5.48 18.97
N ASP A 198 7.63 5.42 18.96
CA ASP A 198 8.48 6.62 19.03
C ASP A 198 8.39 7.45 17.74
N GLU A 199 8.24 6.81 16.57
CA GLU A 199 7.99 7.55 15.33
C GLU A 199 6.65 8.31 15.36
N ALA A 200 5.59 7.68 15.88
CA ALA A 200 4.26 8.29 15.96
C ALA A 200 4.15 9.35 17.07
N PHE A 201 4.66 9.05 18.27
CA PHE A 201 4.55 9.87 19.47
C PHE A 201 5.87 9.86 20.25
N GLY A 202 6.95 10.28 19.59
CA GLY A 202 8.27 10.46 20.20
C GLY A 202 8.77 11.90 20.17
N ALA A 203 9.96 12.11 20.73
CA ALA A 203 10.58 13.42 20.86
C ALA A 203 10.71 14.16 19.53
N LYS A 204 10.96 13.45 18.42
CA LYS A 204 11.23 14.06 17.10
C LYS A 204 9.98 14.60 16.40
N THR A 205 8.79 14.32 16.94
CA THR A 205 7.54 14.80 16.34
C THR A 205 7.43 16.33 16.45
N PRO A 206 6.83 17.03 15.47
CA PRO A 206 6.65 18.48 15.54
C PRO A 206 5.90 18.94 16.80
N MET A 207 4.93 18.15 17.26
CA MET A 207 4.17 18.41 18.48
C MET A 207 5.08 18.39 19.73
N ALA A 208 5.94 17.37 19.86
CA ALA A 208 6.87 17.27 20.98
C ALA A 208 7.91 18.40 20.96
N GLN A 209 8.40 18.79 19.78
CA GLN A 209 9.36 19.89 19.64
C GLN A 209 8.79 21.26 20.03
N ALA A 210 7.46 21.44 19.91
CA ALA A 210 6.76 22.67 20.29
C ALA A 210 6.19 22.62 21.72
N ALA A 211 6.27 21.48 22.40
CA ALA A 211 5.64 21.28 23.69
C ALA A 211 6.39 22.02 24.82
N PRO A 212 5.67 22.49 25.84
CA PRO A 212 6.29 23.17 26.98
C PRO A 212 7.09 22.22 27.88
N ALA A 213 6.73 20.94 27.90
CA ALA A 213 7.39 19.88 28.67
C ALA A 213 7.04 18.51 28.09
N SER A 214 7.82 17.49 28.47
CA SER A 214 7.66 16.12 28.01
C SER A 214 6.78 15.27 28.93
N CYS A 215 6.24 14.19 28.40
CA CYS A 215 5.35 13.25 29.07
C CYS A 215 5.92 12.67 30.36
N VAL A 216 7.25 12.52 30.49
CA VAL A 216 7.90 12.04 31.72
C VAL A 216 7.54 12.87 32.97
N SER A 217 7.22 14.15 32.81
CA SER A 217 6.78 15.05 33.90
C SER A 217 5.29 15.35 33.88
N CYS A 218 4.54 14.80 32.94
CA CYS A 218 3.12 15.13 32.76
C CYS A 218 2.25 14.33 33.74
N GLY A 219 1.39 15.00 34.49
CA GLY A 219 0.45 14.38 35.43
C GLY A 219 -0.64 13.53 34.76
N PHE A 220 -0.85 13.66 33.45
CA PHE A 220 -1.78 12.82 32.68
C PHE A 220 -1.15 11.52 32.13
N LEU A 221 0.13 11.28 32.41
CA LEU A 221 0.81 10.06 31.99
C LEU A 221 0.41 8.90 32.91
N VAL A 222 -0.14 7.84 32.33
CA VAL A 222 -0.34 6.55 33.00
C VAL A 222 0.87 5.66 32.73
N ALA A 223 1.56 5.24 33.78
CA ALA A 223 2.70 4.34 33.68
C ALA A 223 2.25 2.94 33.21
N ILE A 224 3.05 2.32 32.35
CA ILE A 224 2.87 0.93 31.92
C ILE A 224 3.89 0.02 32.62
N GLY A 225 3.51 -1.25 32.81
CA GLY A 225 4.41 -2.26 33.37
C GLY A 225 5.44 -2.79 32.37
N GLY A 226 6.41 -3.53 32.89
CA GLY A 226 7.45 -4.20 32.09
C GLY A 226 8.58 -3.28 31.62
N SER A 227 9.44 -3.80 30.75
CA SER A 227 10.65 -3.11 30.28
C SER A 227 10.36 -1.83 29.48
N LEU A 228 9.25 -1.80 28.75
CA LEU A 228 8.83 -0.65 27.95
C LEU A 228 8.41 0.55 28.81
N GLY A 229 8.01 0.34 30.07
CA GLY A 229 7.64 1.42 31.00
C GLY A 229 8.79 2.38 31.33
N GLN A 230 10.03 2.01 31.01
CA GLN A 230 11.19 2.90 31.13
C GLN A 230 11.32 3.93 30.00
N ALA A 231 10.56 3.75 28.91
CA ALA A 231 10.61 4.60 27.73
C ALA A 231 9.24 5.08 27.23
N PHE A 232 8.16 4.43 27.64
CA PHE A 232 6.80 4.73 27.19
C PHE A 232 5.80 4.76 28.34
N GLY A 233 4.68 5.44 28.11
CA GLY A 233 3.46 5.38 28.93
C GLY A 233 2.22 5.63 28.09
N VAL A 234 1.04 5.66 28.71
CA VAL A 234 -0.23 5.97 28.03
C VAL A 234 -0.66 7.39 28.38
N CYS A 235 -1.03 8.18 27.38
CA CYS A 235 -1.61 9.50 27.62
C CYS A 235 -3.10 9.34 27.99
N ALA A 236 -3.53 9.94 29.09
CA ALA A 236 -4.92 9.95 29.56
C ALA A 236 -5.55 11.36 29.56
N ASN A 237 -4.96 12.30 28.82
CA ASN A 237 -5.55 13.63 28.65
C ASN A 237 -6.48 13.62 27.44
N GLU A 238 -7.79 13.74 27.67
CA GLU A 238 -8.84 13.82 26.64
C GLU A 238 -8.63 14.97 25.63
N PHE A 239 -7.94 16.04 26.05
CA PHE A 239 -7.61 17.17 25.18
C PHE A 239 -6.27 16.99 24.44
N GLY A 240 -5.49 15.99 24.83
CA GLY A 240 -4.23 15.67 24.20
C GLY A 240 -4.43 14.94 22.87
N PRO A 241 -3.58 15.20 21.85
CA PRO A 241 -3.68 14.51 20.55
C PRO A 241 -3.37 13.00 20.62
N ALA A 242 -2.87 12.53 21.77
CA ALA A 242 -2.46 11.16 22.01
C ALA A 242 -3.34 10.44 23.04
N ASP A 243 -4.53 10.95 23.36
CA ASP A 243 -5.42 10.31 24.34
C ASP A 243 -5.64 8.82 24.02
N GLY A 244 -5.48 7.96 25.04
CA GLY A 244 -5.58 6.51 24.92
C GLY A 244 -4.47 5.84 24.09
N ARG A 245 -3.41 6.57 23.70
CA ARG A 245 -2.28 6.04 22.91
C ARG A 245 -1.04 5.86 23.78
N LEU A 246 -0.17 4.93 23.34
CA LEU A 246 1.20 4.88 23.83
C LEU A 246 2.00 6.08 23.32
N VAL A 247 2.74 6.70 24.23
CA VAL A 247 3.61 7.85 23.97
C VAL A 247 4.98 7.58 24.56
N SER A 248 6.03 8.04 23.88
CA SER A 248 7.38 8.09 24.44
C SER A 248 7.38 9.01 25.67
N LEU A 249 8.15 8.68 26.70
CA LEU A 249 8.35 9.58 27.86
C LEU A 249 8.93 10.93 27.44
N SER A 250 9.61 10.96 26.29
CA SER A 250 10.19 12.15 25.68
C SER A 250 9.26 12.90 24.71
N TYR A 251 8.06 12.35 24.44
CA TYR A 251 7.01 13.07 23.71
C TYR A 251 6.50 14.27 24.52
N GLY A 252 5.86 15.23 23.89
CA GLY A 252 5.20 16.34 24.58
C GLY A 252 4.04 16.88 23.76
N CYS A 253 3.12 17.58 24.41
CA CYS A 253 2.06 18.32 23.71
C CYS A 253 1.67 19.58 24.49
N GLY A 254 0.91 20.47 23.84
CA GLY A 254 0.39 21.70 24.49
C GLY A 254 -0.59 21.45 25.64
N GLY A 255 -1.18 20.24 25.74
CA GLY A 255 -2.04 19.81 26.84
C GLY A 255 -1.28 19.28 28.06
N HIS A 256 -0.01 19.66 28.26
CA HIS A 256 0.76 19.24 29.43
C HIS A 256 0.06 19.68 30.72
N SER A 257 0.10 18.88 31.79
CA SER A 257 -0.57 19.21 33.07
C SER A 257 -0.08 20.51 33.70
N GLU A 258 1.11 20.96 33.32
CA GLU A 258 1.73 22.22 33.76
C GLU A 258 1.74 23.31 32.67
N ALA A 259 0.98 23.16 31.59
CA ALA A 259 0.89 24.14 30.50
C ALA A 259 0.19 25.47 30.88
N ALA A 260 0.03 25.75 32.18
CA ALA A 260 -0.71 26.87 32.74
C ALA A 260 -0.10 28.26 32.42
N VAL A 261 1.13 28.31 31.88
CA VAL A 261 1.70 29.56 31.37
C VAL A 261 1.41 29.65 29.88
N MET A 262 0.33 30.36 29.53
CA MET A 262 0.13 30.78 28.14
C MET A 262 1.39 31.53 27.68
N PRO A 263 2.11 31.04 26.65
CA PRO A 263 3.24 31.79 26.13
C PRO A 263 2.73 33.16 25.70
N LYS A 264 3.48 34.21 26.05
CA LYS A 264 3.16 35.57 25.63
C LYS A 264 2.92 35.55 24.12
N PRO A 265 1.76 36.03 23.62
CA PRO A 265 1.48 36.02 22.20
C PRO A 265 2.68 36.60 21.45
N LEU A 266 3.17 35.86 20.45
CA LEU A 266 4.24 36.32 19.56
C LEU A 266 3.78 37.67 19.03
N ARG A 267 4.38 38.76 19.51
CA ARG A 267 4.16 40.07 18.93
C ARG A 267 4.81 40.00 17.56
N PRO A 268 4.04 40.15 16.45
CA PRO A 268 4.64 40.27 15.13
C PRO A 268 5.73 41.34 15.20
N ALA A 269 6.85 41.10 14.53
CA ALA A 269 7.82 42.17 14.35
C ALA A 269 7.06 43.38 13.77
N PRO A 270 7.32 44.61 14.26
CA PRO A 270 6.75 45.79 13.65
C PRO A 270 7.06 45.75 12.14
N PRO A 271 6.12 46.17 11.28
CA PRO A 271 6.34 46.13 9.84
C PRO A 271 7.64 46.83 9.50
N VAL A 272 8.51 46.14 8.77
CA VAL A 272 9.71 46.75 8.19
C VAL A 272 9.24 47.59 7.02
N LEU A 273 9.32 48.90 7.17
CA LEU A 273 9.00 49.84 6.10
C LEU A 273 10.24 49.98 5.22
N ASP A 274 10.28 49.28 4.09
CA ASP A 274 11.39 49.34 3.13
C ASP A 274 11.52 50.73 2.49
N SER A 275 10.43 51.51 2.46
CA SER A 275 10.46 52.91 2.08
C SER A 275 9.49 53.72 2.95
N MET A 276 9.90 54.97 3.24
CA MET A 276 9.04 56.00 3.84
C MET A 276 8.58 57.02 2.78
N ALA A 277 8.90 56.77 1.51
CA ALA A 277 8.51 57.61 0.41
C ALA A 277 7.06 57.29 0.03
N SER A 278 6.29 58.32 -0.27
CA SER A 278 4.97 58.13 -0.87
C SER A 278 5.13 57.65 -2.31
N ASP A 279 4.64 56.46 -2.63
CA ASP A 279 4.48 56.06 -4.02
C ASP A 279 3.47 56.99 -4.70
N ALA A 280 3.93 57.70 -5.73
CA ALA A 280 3.06 58.56 -6.52
C ALA A 280 2.15 57.70 -7.38
N PHE A 281 0.94 57.41 -6.90
CA PHE A 281 -0.08 56.71 -7.67
C PHE A 281 -0.84 57.72 -8.54
N PRO A 282 -0.65 57.74 -9.86
CA PRO A 282 -1.39 58.66 -10.71
C PRO A 282 -2.88 58.27 -10.70
N LEU A 283 -3.75 59.18 -10.26
CA LEU A 283 -5.21 58.98 -10.23
C LEU A 283 -5.81 58.75 -11.63
N ARG A 284 -5.04 59.00 -12.69
CA ARG A 284 -5.36 58.62 -14.07
C ARG A 284 -4.14 57.93 -14.67
N PRO A 285 -4.22 56.60 -14.90
CA PRO A 285 -3.23 55.91 -15.71
C PRO A 285 -3.16 56.59 -17.08
N ALA A 286 -1.96 56.75 -17.64
CA ALA A 286 -1.83 57.22 -19.02
C ALA A 286 -2.51 56.21 -19.97
N ALA A 287 -3.07 56.66 -21.09
CA ALA A 287 -3.92 55.82 -21.95
C ALA A 287 -3.20 54.56 -22.50
N ASP A 288 -1.87 54.55 -22.46
CA ASP A 288 -0.95 53.49 -22.87
C ASP A 288 -0.50 52.56 -21.73
N THR A 289 -0.87 52.83 -20.48
CA THR A 289 -0.47 52.02 -19.31
C THR A 289 -1.38 50.83 -19.04
N GLY A 290 -2.47 50.68 -19.79
CA GLY A 290 -3.32 49.50 -19.75
C GLY A 290 -2.69 48.33 -20.49
N SER A 291 -2.82 47.12 -19.95
CA SER A 291 -2.41 45.87 -20.59
C SER A 291 -3.31 45.46 -21.77
N VAL A 292 -4.26 46.32 -22.16
CA VAL A 292 -5.20 46.10 -23.28
C VAL A 292 -4.92 47.15 -24.35
N PRO A 293 -4.64 46.77 -25.60
CA PRO A 293 -4.43 47.71 -26.68
C PRO A 293 -5.72 48.48 -26.97
N VAL A 294 -5.64 49.81 -27.02
CA VAL A 294 -6.76 50.66 -27.42
C VAL A 294 -7.01 50.42 -28.91
N SER A 295 -8.17 49.89 -29.27
CA SER A 295 -8.56 49.67 -30.67
C SER A 295 -9.55 50.74 -31.11
N ASP A 296 -9.26 51.42 -32.22
CA ASP A 296 -10.14 52.41 -32.87
C ASP A 296 -11.26 51.73 -33.67
N LEU A 297 -12.14 50.98 -32.98
CA LEU A 297 -13.37 50.51 -33.60
C LEU A 297 -14.50 51.53 -33.35
N PRO A 298 -15.25 51.95 -34.39
CA PRO A 298 -16.35 52.90 -34.20
C PRO A 298 -17.39 52.30 -33.26
N ALA A 299 -17.78 53.06 -32.23
CA ALA A 299 -18.81 52.68 -31.29
C ALA A 299 -20.12 52.37 -32.05
N ALA A 300 -20.56 51.12 -31.99
CA ALA A 300 -21.92 50.79 -32.41
C ALA A 300 -22.89 51.49 -31.45
N ASP A 301 -23.80 52.29 -32.02
CA ASP A 301 -24.84 53.03 -31.32
C ASP A 301 -25.82 52.05 -30.67
N LEU A 302 -25.56 51.71 -29.39
CA LEU A 302 -26.51 50.98 -28.56
C LEU A 302 -27.53 51.99 -28.04
N GLY A 303 -28.49 52.31 -28.90
CA GLY A 303 -29.64 53.12 -28.56
C GLY A 303 -30.48 52.45 -27.47
N HIS A 304 -30.69 53.16 -26.36
CA HIS A 304 -31.80 52.89 -25.46
C HIS A 304 -32.45 54.22 -25.04
N SER A 305 -33.74 54.31 -25.38
CA SER A 305 -34.75 55.19 -24.78
C SER A 305 -35.02 54.81 -23.32
#